data_AF-A0A2N7DRK0-F1
#
_entry.id   AF-A0A2N7DRK0-F1
#
_cell.length_a   1.000
_cell.length_b   1.000
_cell.length_c   1.000
_cell.angle_alpha   90.00
_cell.angle_beta   90.00
_cell.angle_gamma   90.00
#
_symmetry.space_group_name_H-M   'P 1'
#
loop_
_entity.id
_entity.type
_entity.pdbx_description
1 polymer ?
#
loop_
_entity_poly.entity_id
_entity_poly.type
_entity_poly.pdbx_seq_one_letter_code
_entity_poly.pdbx_strand_id
1 'polypeptide(L)' 'MKKRYLNFDDLEQFDQEFFINDSWCNYCDEADLGIIEPKIYILDEKQYLEGNCKVCGKKQTTEIVVTYLND' A
#
# COMPACT_ATOMS: atom_id res chain seq x y z
N MET A 1 16.68 11.74 0.31
CA MET A 1 16.57 10.79 -0.82
C MET A 1 15.36 11.10 -1.70
N LYS A 2 15.31 10.58 -2.93
CA LYS A 2 14.25 10.86 -3.91
C LYS A 2 13.36 9.61 -4.08
N LYS A 3 12.04 9.78 -3.93
CA LYS A 3 11.06 8.72 -4.25
C LYS A 3 11.12 8.40 -5.75
N ARG A 4 11.19 7.11 -6.09
CA ARG A 4 10.99 6.61 -7.47
C ARG A 4 9.61 5.97 -7.55
N TYR A 5 8.66 6.65 -8.17
CA TYR A 5 7.30 6.14 -8.32
C TYR A 5 7.25 4.94 -9.27
N LEU A 6 6.42 3.96 -8.91
CA LEU A 6 6.06 2.80 -9.73
C LEU A 6 4.60 2.93 -10.15
N ASN A 7 4.19 2.11 -11.12
CA ASN A 7 2.80 1.99 -11.48
C ASN A 7 2.10 1.01 -10.52
N PHE A 8 0.93 1.39 -10.02
CA PHE A 8 0.15 0.53 -9.11
C PHE A 8 -0.41 -0.70 -9.85
N ASP A 9 -0.77 -0.52 -11.11
CA ASP A 9 -1.38 -1.58 -11.94
C ASP A 9 -0.38 -2.70 -12.31
N ASP A 10 0.91 -2.50 -12.03
CA ASP A 10 1.96 -3.50 -12.25
C ASP A 10 2.03 -4.53 -11.10
N LEU A 11 1.30 -4.32 -10.00
CA LEU A 11 1.17 -5.31 -8.92
C LEU A 11 0.34 -6.53 -9.36
N GLU A 12 0.50 -7.65 -8.66
CA GLU A 12 -0.42 -8.78 -8.82
C GLU A 12 -1.85 -8.38 -8.43
N GLN A 13 -2.84 -8.95 -9.11
CA GLN A 13 -4.25 -8.61 -8.89
C GLN A 13 -4.66 -8.77 -7.42
N PHE A 14 -4.19 -9.84 -6.77
CA PHE A 14 -4.45 -10.10 -5.35
C PHE A 14 -3.93 -8.96 -4.45
N ASP A 15 -2.71 -8.49 -4.69
CA ASP A 15 -2.14 -7.37 -3.92
C ASP A 15 -2.93 -6.08 -4.15
N GLN A 16 -3.34 -5.82 -5.39
CA GLN A 16 -4.15 -4.65 -5.71
C GLN A 16 -5.49 -4.67 -4.94
N GLU A 17 -6.18 -5.81 -4.96
CA GLU A 17 -7.45 -6.00 -4.26
C GLU A 17 -7.28 -5.85 -2.74
N PHE A 18 -6.24 -6.45 -2.17
CA PHE A 18 -5.92 -6.33 -0.75
C PHE A 18 -5.69 -4.87 -0.34
N PHE A 19 -4.94 -4.08 -1.11
CA PHE A 19 -4.72 -2.69 -0.72
C PHE A 19 -5.98 -1.83 -0.84
N ILE A 20 -6.76 -2.04 -1.90
CA ILE A 20 -7.97 -1.25 -2.19
C ILE A 20 -9.10 -1.54 -1.20
N ASN A 21 -9.22 -2.78 -0.72
CA ASN A 21 -10.34 -3.21 0.12
C ASN A 21 -9.94 -3.56 1.55
N ASP A 22 -8.75 -4.13 1.75
CA ASP A 22 -8.40 -4.85 2.96
C ASP A 22 -7.21 -4.24 3.73
N SER A 23 -7.03 -2.92 3.65
CA SER A 23 -5.94 -2.22 4.35
C SER A 23 -6.29 -1.73 5.76
N TRP A 24 -5.28 -1.78 6.63
CA TRP A 24 -5.31 -1.24 7.99
C TRP A 24 -5.15 0.29 8.02
N CYS A 25 -5.88 0.95 8.93
CA CYS A 25 -5.75 2.40 9.17
C CYS A 25 -5.39 2.70 10.62
N ASN A 26 -4.24 3.35 10.85
CA ASN A 26 -3.79 3.71 12.21
C ASN A 26 -4.65 4.79 12.91
N TYR A 27 -5.49 5.50 12.15
CA TYR A 27 -6.37 6.52 12.72
C TYR A 27 -7.74 5.96 13.09
N CYS A 28 -8.26 5.01 12.31
CA CYS A 28 -9.48 4.29 12.66
C CYS A 28 -9.20 3.20 13.70
N ASP A 29 -7.96 2.69 13.74
CA ASP A 29 -7.55 1.53 14.53
C ASP A 29 -8.30 0.25 14.13
N GLU A 30 -8.53 0.10 12.82
CA GLU A 30 -9.34 -0.96 12.22
C GLU A 30 -8.70 -1.50 10.93
N ALA A 31 -8.92 -2.79 10.69
CA ALA A 31 -8.56 -3.50 9.46
C ALA A 31 -9.69 -3.40 8.42
N ASP A 32 -9.43 -3.93 7.23
CA ASP A 32 -10.45 -4.14 6.19
C ASP A 32 -11.14 -2.86 5.70
N LEU A 33 -10.44 -1.72 5.76
CA LEU A 33 -11.03 -0.43 5.42
C LEU A 33 -10.73 -0.01 3.99
N GLY A 34 -9.60 -0.43 3.45
CA GLY A 34 -9.20 -0.11 2.09
C GLY A 34 -8.57 1.28 1.94
N ILE A 35 -7.87 1.45 0.82
CA ILE A 35 -7.13 2.66 0.46
C ILE A 35 -7.66 3.26 -0.84
N ILE A 36 -7.67 4.60 -0.91
CA ILE A 36 -7.96 5.35 -2.14
C ILE A 36 -6.72 6.12 -2.59
N GLU A 37 -6.65 6.38 -3.89
CA GLU A 37 -5.53 7.05 -4.56
C GLU A 37 -4.16 6.39 -4.27
N PRO A 38 -4.02 5.06 -4.42
CA PRO A 38 -2.78 4.37 -4.09
C PRO A 38 -1.63 4.84 -4.99
N LYS A 39 -0.46 5.02 -4.38
CA LYS A 39 0.80 5.38 -5.04
C LYS A 39 1.90 4.50 -4.51
N ILE A 40 2.57 3.79 -5.41
CA ILE A 40 3.73 2.97 -5.06
C ILE A 40 5.01 3.72 -5.37
N TYR A 41 6.00 3.60 -4.50
CA TYR A 41 7.33 4.14 -4.75
C TYR A 41 8.42 3.35 -4.05
N ILE A 42 9.63 3.43 -4.61
CA ILE A 42 10.85 3.03 -3.92
C ILE A 42 11.45 4.23 -3.20
N LEU A 43 11.80 4.04 -1.92
CA LEU A 43 12.56 4.97 -1.10
C LEU A 43 13.57 4.14 -0.28
N ASP A 44 14.85 4.51 -0.33
CA ASP A 44 15.92 3.83 0.42
C ASP A 44 15.89 2.30 0.23
N GLU A 45 15.81 1.89 -1.03
CA GLU A 45 15.77 0.48 -1.48
C GLU A 45 14.53 -0.32 -1.04
N LYS A 46 13.60 0.31 -0.33
CA LYS A 46 12.34 -0.28 0.12
C LYS A 46 11.16 0.18 -0.71
N GLN A 47 10.18 -0.69 -0.90
CA GLN A 47 8.93 -0.39 -1.58
C GLN A 47 7.86 0.04 -0.58
N TYR A 48 7.14 1.10 -0.93
CA TYR A 48 6.06 1.63 -0.11
C TYR A 48 4.80 1.83 -0.94
N LEU A 49 3.66 1.59 -0.31
CA LEU A 49 2.34 2.03 -0.74
C LEU A 49 1.95 3.24 0.10
N GLU A 50 1.46 4.30 -0.54
CA GLU A 50 0.87 5.46 0.11
C GLU A 50 -0.49 5.75 -0.50
N GLY A 51 -1.44 6.17 0.32
CA GLY A 51 -2.77 6.58 -0.12
C GLY A 51 -3.58 7.10 1.06
N ASN A 52 -4.88 7.29 0.89
CA ASN A 52 -5.77 7.75 1.95
C ASN A 52 -6.71 6.61 2.37
N CYS A 53 -6.99 6.48 3.67
CA CYS A 53 -8.00 5.55 4.16
C CYS A 53 -9.36 5.87 3.52
N LYS A 54 -10.04 4.86 2.98
CA LYS A 54 -11.34 5.00 2.31
C LYS A 54 -12.45 5.51 3.24
N VAL A 55 -12.31 5.26 4.56
CA VAL A 55 -13.30 5.64 5.58
C VAL A 55 -13.04 7.04 6.14
N CYS A 56 -11.84 7.30 6.70
CA CYS A 56 -11.56 8.58 7.38
C CYS A 56 -10.77 9.59 6.54
N GLY A 57 -10.31 9.22 5.34
CA GLY A 57 -9.51 10.08 4.46
C GLY A 57 -8.10 10.38 4.97
N LYS A 58 -7.67 9.83 6.11
CA LYS A 58 -6.32 10.05 6.63
C LYS A 58 -5.29 9.27 5.83
N LYS A 59 -4.17 9.91 5.56
CA LYS A 59 -3.04 9.34 4.84
C LYS A 59 -2.47 8.12 5.56
N GLN A 60 -2.39 7.00 4.84
CA GLN A 60 -1.74 5.77 5.26
C GLN A 60 -0.46 5.55 4.45
N THR A 61 0.51 4.86 5.04
CA THR A 61 1.73 4.43 4.36
C THR A 61 2.13 3.06 4.88
N THR A 62 2.33 2.13 3.96
CA THR A 62 2.64 0.73 4.25
C THR A 62 3.93 0.36 3.53
N GLU A 63 4.87 -0.26 4.24
CA GLU A 63 6.04 -0.89 3.62
C GLU A 63 5.61 -2.22 3.00
N ILE A 64 5.87 -2.41 1.70
CA ILE A 64 5.60 -3.66 0.99
C ILE A 64 6.86 -4.53 1.08
N VAL A 65 6.73 -5.69 1.72
CA VAL A 65 7.82 -6.68 1.83
C VAL A 65 7.40 -7.94 1.08
N VAL A 66 8.01 -8.18 -0.08
CA VAL A 66 7.80 -9.41 -0.84
C VAL A 66 8.81 -10.44 -0.37
N THR A 67 8.34 -11.53 0.23
CA THR A 67 9.18 -12.69 0.57
C THR A 67 8.92 -13.77 -0.45
N TYR A 68 9.93 -14.12 -1.25
CA TYR A 68 9.87 -15.32 -2.09
C TYR A 68 10.02 -16.54 -1.18
N LEU A 69 8.94 -17.29 -0.99
CA LEU A 69 9.05 -18.65 -0.45
C LEU A 69 9.72 -19.48 -1.54
N ASN A 70 11.01 -19.78 -1.35
CA ASN A 70 11.67 -20.79 -2.17
C ASN A 70 11.14 -22.14 -1.71
N ASP A 71 10.28 -22.76 -2.51
CA ASP A 71 9.88 -24.18 -2.35
C ASP A 71 11.09 -25.11 -2.52
#